data_AF-F4G0V0-F1
#
_entry.id   AF-F4G0V0-F1
#
_cell.length_a   1.000
_cell.length_b   1.000
_cell.length_c   1.000
_cell.angle_alpha   90.00
_cell.angle_beta   90.00
_cell.angle_gamma   90.00
#
_symmetry.space_group_name_H-M   'P 1'
#
loop_
_entity.id
_entity.type
_entity.pdbx_description
1 polymer ?
#
loop_
_entity_poly.entity_id
_entity_poly.type
_entity_poly.pdbx_seq_one_letter_code
_entity_poly.pdbx_strand_id
1 'polypeptide(L)'
;MRSLFLTSTTQLIELKNSISDVKIEVTLSQSNLTMSITNPFNISMYAYNAKGDYVTLERPVKIDPMSTGNLTFIINNTTGFFSLEKTNRENITLFLGLGKVNFTQSVNI
;
A
#
# COMPACT_ATOMS: atom_id res chain seq x y z
N MET A 1 29.08 7.66 22.28
CA MET A 1 28.64 6.60 21.35
C MET A 1 27.18 6.18 21.58
N ARG A 2 26.71 5.98 22.83
CA ARG A 2 25.28 5.64 23.13
C ARG A 2 24.23 6.65 22.63
N SER A 3 24.53 7.95 22.59
CA SER A 3 23.56 8.99 22.19
C SER A 3 23.16 8.94 20.71
N LEU A 4 24.09 8.58 19.81
CA LEU A 4 23.84 8.48 18.37
C LEU A 4 22.91 7.30 18.02
N PHE A 5 23.05 6.18 18.74
CA PHE A 5 22.19 5.01 18.57
C PHE A 5 20.75 5.30 18.99
N LEU A 6 20.56 6.00 20.12
CA LEU A 6 19.24 6.37 20.62
C LEU A 6 18.50 7.31 19.64
N THR A 7 19.20 8.26 19.03
CA THR A 7 18.60 9.15 18.03
C THR A 7 18.16 8.41 16.77
N SER A 8 18.94 7.44 16.29
CA SER A 8 18.55 6.64 15.12
C SER A 8 17.36 5.72 15.38
N THR A 9 17.24 5.14 16.57
CA THR A 9 16.10 4.28 16.92
C THR A 9 14.80 5.05 17.02
N THR A 10 14.83 6.27 17.59
CA THR A 10 13.64 7.12 17.70
C THR A 10 13.13 7.55 16.32
N GLN A 11 14.04 7.98 15.43
CA GLN A 11 13.68 8.37 14.05
C GLN A 11 13.02 7.22 13.27
N LEU A 12 13.50 5.98 13.45
CA LEU A 12 12.89 4.80 12.81
C LEU A 12 11.49 4.51 13.37
N ILE A 13 11.28 4.69 14.67
CA ILE A 13 9.97 4.50 15.31
C ILE A 13 8.99 5.57 14.84
N GLU A 14 9.40 6.84 14.80
CA GLU A 14 8.59 7.94 14.28
C GLU A 14 8.19 7.70 12.83
N LEU A 15 9.14 7.32 11.97
CA LEU A 15 8.86 6.97 10.58
C LEU A 15 7.86 5.81 10.48
N LYS A 16 8.04 4.76 11.28
CA LYS A 16 7.13 3.60 11.32
C LYS A 16 5.71 4.01 11.74
N ASN A 17 5.59 4.88 12.74
CA ASN A 17 4.28 5.36 13.19
C ASN A 17 3.64 6.24 12.11
N SER A 18 4.40 7.13 11.49
CA SER A 18 3.92 7.97 10.39
C SER A 18 3.40 7.16 9.20
N ILE A 19 4.12 6.12 8.74
CA ILE A 19 3.63 5.27 7.64
C ILE A 19 2.37 4.47 8.01
N SER A 20 2.09 4.27 9.30
CA SER A 20 0.86 3.61 9.75
C SER A 20 -0.39 4.48 9.61
N ASP A 21 -0.22 5.80 9.46
CA ASP A 21 -1.33 6.73 9.18
C ASP A 21 -1.83 6.67 7.74
N VAL A 22 -1.11 5.96 6.85
CA VAL A 22 -1.57 5.69 5.48
C VAL A 22 -2.79 4.78 5.55
N LYS A 23 -3.94 5.33 5.15
CA LYS A 23 -5.21 4.61 5.11
C LYS A 23 -5.46 4.04 3.73
N ILE A 24 -5.86 2.78 3.68
CA ILE A 24 -6.21 2.08 2.45
C ILE A 24 -7.65 1.59 2.58
N GLU A 25 -8.49 1.99 1.64
CA GLU A 25 -9.87 1.54 1.52
C GLU A 25 -10.00 0.65 0.29
N VAL A 26 -10.56 -0.54 0.45
CA VAL A 26 -10.72 -1.52 -0.63
C VAL A 26 -12.13 -1.43 -1.18
N THR A 27 -12.24 -1.32 -2.50
CA THR A 27 -13.50 -1.49 -3.23
C THR A 27 -13.37 -2.65 -4.19
N LEU A 28 -14.18 -3.68 -4.00
CA LEU A 28 -14.23 -4.85 -4.86
C LEU A 28 -15.61 -4.95 -5.54
N SER A 29 -15.61 -5.16 -6.84
CA SER A 29 -16.79 -5.52 -7.62
C SER A 29 -16.52 -6.82 -8.41
N GLN A 30 -17.55 -7.38 -9.06
CA GLN A 30 -17.46 -8.65 -9.78
C GLN A 30 -16.32 -8.73 -10.82
N SER A 31 -15.83 -7.59 -11.31
CA SER A 31 -14.75 -7.53 -12.31
C SER A 31 -13.60 -6.58 -11.97
N ASN A 32 -13.73 -5.73 -10.94
CA ASN A 32 -12.75 -4.69 -10.66
C ASN A 32 -12.34 -4.69 -9.19
N LEU A 33 -11.03 -4.60 -8.96
CA LEU A 33 -10.45 -4.31 -7.66
C LEU A 33 -9.81 -2.92 -7.72
N THR A 34 -10.24 -2.05 -6.81
CA THR A 34 -9.69 -0.70 -6.63
C THR A 34 -9.31 -0.51 -5.17
N MET A 35 -8.18 0.14 -4.91
CA MET A 35 -7.81 0.59 -3.56
C MET A 35 -7.61 2.10 -3.54
N SER A 36 -8.30 2.79 -2.64
CA SER A 36 -8.11 4.21 -2.38
C SER A 36 -7.07 4.37 -1.28
N ILE A 37 -5.98 5.10 -1.58
CA ILE A 37 -4.91 5.36 -0.62
C ILE A 37 -4.94 6.82 -0.25
N THR A 38 -5.09 7.11 1.04
CA THR A 38 -4.99 8.47 1.58
C THR A 38 -3.54 8.73 1.99
N ASN A 39 -2.93 9.73 1.37
CA ASN A 39 -1.59 10.22 1.72
C ASN A 39 -1.71 11.28 2.82
N PRO A 40 -1.32 10.98 4.07
CA PRO A 40 -1.38 11.94 5.17
C PRO A 40 -0.19 12.91 5.20
N PHE A 41 0.75 12.79 4.26
CA PHE A 41 2.01 13.55 4.26
C PHE A 41 1.93 14.78 3.38
N ASN A 42 2.72 15.80 3.73
CA ASN A 42 2.88 17.01 2.92
C ASN A 42 3.88 16.82 1.75
N ILE A 43 4.14 15.58 1.33
CA ILE A 43 4.98 15.20 0.19
C ILE A 43 4.28 14.09 -0.58
N SER A 44 4.59 13.96 -1.88
CA SER A 44 3.95 12.95 -2.72
C SER A 44 4.34 11.53 -2.33
N MET A 45 3.36 10.64 -2.36
CA MET A 45 3.56 9.20 -2.30
C MET A 45 3.52 8.59 -3.70
N TYR A 46 4.18 7.45 -3.87
CA TYR A 46 4.17 6.69 -5.12
C TYR A 46 3.86 5.24 -4.83
N ALA A 47 2.75 4.72 -5.37
CA ALA A 47 2.52 3.30 -5.46
C ALA A 47 3.11 2.82 -6.79
N TYR A 48 4.23 2.12 -6.74
CA TYR A 48 4.97 1.74 -7.96
C TYR A 48 4.81 0.27 -8.33
N ASN A 49 4.39 -0.59 -7.40
CA ASN A 49 4.11 -1.98 -7.66
C ASN A 49 3.13 -2.56 -6.62
N ALA A 50 2.55 -3.71 -6.93
CA ALA A 50 1.82 -4.53 -5.97
C ALA A 50 2.03 -6.01 -6.28
N LYS A 51 1.99 -6.83 -5.23
CA LYS A 51 2.06 -8.30 -5.34
C LYS A 51 0.86 -8.92 -4.64
N GLY A 52 0.10 -9.71 -5.38
CA GLY A 52 -0.87 -10.69 -4.85
C GLY A 52 -0.80 -11.97 -5.68
N ASP A 53 -1.53 -13.01 -5.30
CA ASP A 53 -1.48 -14.31 -5.98
C ASP A 53 -2.09 -14.24 -7.38
N TYR A 54 -3.16 -13.43 -7.54
CA TYR A 54 -3.90 -13.32 -8.80
C TYR A 54 -4.12 -11.87 -9.25
N VAL A 55 -3.39 -10.93 -8.68
CA VAL A 55 -3.53 -9.50 -8.99
C VAL A 55 -2.20 -8.81 -9.22
N THR A 56 -2.24 -7.83 -10.12
CA THR A 56 -1.13 -6.91 -10.39
C THR A 56 -1.64 -5.48 -10.45
N LEU A 57 -0.82 -4.54 -10.00
CA LEU A 57 -1.11 -3.11 -10.15
C LEU A 57 -1.14 -2.77 -11.66
N GLU A 58 -2.21 -2.13 -12.14
CA GLU A 58 -2.36 -1.79 -13.56
C GLU A 58 -1.26 -0.85 -14.04
N ARG A 59 -0.94 0.16 -13.23
CA ARG A 59 0.13 1.12 -13.49
C ARG A 59 0.60 1.77 -12.19
N PRO A 60 1.85 2.28 -12.13
CA PRO A 60 2.28 3.14 -11.05
C PRO A 60 1.38 4.37 -10.90
N VAL A 61 1.13 4.79 -9.65
CA VAL A 61 0.29 5.95 -9.32
C VAL A 61 1.04 6.88 -8.38
N LYS A 62 1.07 8.16 -8.74
CA LYS A 62 1.46 9.26 -7.85
C LYS A 62 0.24 9.71 -7.05
N ILE A 63 0.40 9.83 -5.74
CA ILE A 63 -0.61 10.33 -4.83
C ILE A 63 -0.08 11.67 -4.29
N ASP A 64 -0.82 12.75 -4.57
CA ASP A 64 -0.38 14.09 -4.19
C ASP A 64 -0.40 14.27 -2.66
N PRO A 65 0.33 15.27 -2.12
CA PRO A 65 0.32 15.57 -0.71
C PRO A 65 -1.10 15.77 -0.16
N MET A 66 -1.38 15.27 1.04
CA MET A 66 -2.66 15.49 1.74
C MET A 66 -3.90 15.11 0.91
N SER A 67 -3.80 14.10 0.05
CA SER A 67 -4.83 13.73 -0.92
C SER A 67 -5.07 12.22 -0.98
N THR A 68 -6.15 11.82 -1.65
CA THR A 68 -6.47 10.41 -1.91
C THR A 68 -6.21 10.08 -3.38
N GLY A 69 -5.50 8.99 -3.63
CA GLY A 69 -5.29 8.44 -4.97
C GLY A 69 -5.86 7.04 -5.10
N ASN A 70 -6.34 6.71 -6.30
CA ASN A 70 -6.97 5.42 -6.56
C ASN A 70 -6.01 4.52 -7.34
N LEU A 71 -5.79 3.32 -6.82
CA LEU A 71 -5.05 2.24 -7.46
C LEU A 71 -6.03 1.27 -8.11
N THR A 72 -5.82 0.98 -9.40
CA THR A 72 -6.59 -0.03 -10.13
C THR A 72 -5.73 -1.28 -10.31
N PHE A 73 -6.34 -2.45 -10.10
CA PHE A 73 -5.67 -3.74 -10.20
C PHE A 73 -6.27 -4.56 -11.33
N ILE A 74 -5.40 -5.31 -12.00
CA ILE A 74 -5.78 -6.33 -12.98
C ILE A 74 -5.84 -7.66 -12.26
N ILE A 75 -6.99 -8.33 -12.32
CA ILE A 75 -7.19 -9.69 -11.81
C ILE A 75 -6.85 -10.67 -12.95
N ASN A 76 -5.71 -11.35 -12.84
CA ASN A 76 -5.19 -12.23 -13.89
C ASN A 76 -5.83 -13.63 -13.87
N ASN A 77 -6.43 -14.03 -12.73
CA ASN A 77 -7.21 -15.25 -12.60
C ASN A 77 -8.40 -15.02 -11.66
N THR A 78 -9.57 -14.74 -12.25
CA THR A 78 -10.79 -14.41 -11.52
C THR A 78 -11.26 -15.52 -10.58
N THR A 79 -11.23 -16.77 -11.02
CA THR A 79 -11.67 -17.91 -10.18
C THR A 79 -10.72 -18.13 -9.00
N GLY A 80 -9.41 -18.05 -9.23
CA GLY A 80 -8.41 -18.15 -8.17
C GLY A 80 -8.55 -17.03 -7.14
N PHE A 81 -8.67 -15.79 -7.62
CA PHE A 81 -8.84 -14.60 -6.78
C PHE A 81 -10.06 -14.70 -5.87
N PHE A 82 -11.25 -14.92 -6.45
CA PHE A 82 -12.48 -15.01 -5.64
C PHE A 82 -12.55 -16.26 -4.78
N SER A 83 -11.74 -17.29 -5.03
CA SER A 83 -11.60 -18.42 -4.10
C SER A 83 -10.80 -18.02 -2.85
N LEU A 84 -9.76 -17.19 -2.99
CA LEU A 84 -8.95 -16.72 -1.87
C LEU A 84 -9.70 -15.66 -1.06
N GLU A 85 -10.31 -14.68 -1.74
CA GLU A 85 -11.11 -13.60 -1.12
C GLU A 85 -12.26 -14.15 -0.26
N LYS A 86 -13.05 -15.11 -0.78
CA LYS A 86 -14.13 -15.76 0.01
C LYS A 86 -13.65 -16.46 1.28
N THR A 87 -12.37 -16.82 1.33
CA THR A 87 -11.75 -17.45 2.50
C THR A 87 -10.89 -16.48 3.32
N ASN A 88 -10.91 -15.19 2.98
CA ASN A 88 -10.10 -14.12 3.57
C ASN A 88 -8.59 -14.44 3.52
N ARG A 89 -8.16 -15.05 2.42
CA ARG A 89 -6.77 -15.48 2.18
C ARG A 89 -6.10 -14.72 1.04
N GLU A 90 -6.80 -13.81 0.38
CA GLU A 90 -6.15 -12.94 -0.59
C GLU A 90 -5.35 -11.89 0.20
N ASN A 91 -4.06 -11.80 -0.08
CA ASN A 91 -3.20 -10.81 0.58
C ASN A 91 -2.40 -10.07 -0.47
N ILE A 92 -2.63 -8.76 -0.54
CA ILE A 92 -2.01 -7.89 -1.53
C ILE A 92 -1.02 -6.99 -0.82
N THR A 93 0.25 -7.11 -1.18
CA THR A 93 1.32 -6.24 -0.69
C THR A 93 1.57 -5.13 -1.69
N LEU A 94 1.30 -3.90 -1.27
CA LEU A 94 1.63 -2.68 -2.01
C LEU A 94 3.06 -2.27 -1.74
N PHE A 95 3.74 -1.82 -2.78
CA PHE A 95 5.07 -1.23 -2.71
C PHE A 95 4.95 0.29 -2.89
N LEU A 96 5.26 1.01 -1.81
CA LEU A 96 5.02 2.44 -1.67
C LEU A 96 6.35 3.18 -1.48
N GLY A 97 6.43 4.37 -2.04
CA GLY A 97 7.55 5.30 -1.90
C GLY A 97 7.08 6.62 -1.30
N LEU A 98 7.87 7.17 -0.39
CA LEU A 98 7.69 8.48 0.24
C LEU A 98 9.04 9.19 0.26
N GLY A 99 9.26 10.11 -0.68
CA GLY A 99 10.57 10.74 -0.88
C GLY A 99 11.67 9.71 -1.20
N LYS A 100 12.64 9.53 -0.29
CA LYS A 100 13.74 8.56 -0.42
C LYS A 100 13.49 7.24 0.31
N VAL A 101 12.33 7.10 0.97
CA VAL A 101 11.98 5.91 1.75
C VAL A 101 11.02 5.05 0.94
N ASN A 102 11.32 3.75 0.87
CA ASN A 102 10.41 2.75 0.33
C ASN A 102 9.89 1.89 1.48
N PHE A 103 8.61 1.54 1.43
CA PHE A 103 7.97 0.68 2.41
C PHE A 103 6.88 -0.14 1.73
N THR A 104 6.39 -1.14 2.45
CA THR A 104 5.31 -2.01 1.97
C THR A 104 4.13 -1.97 2.91
N GLN A 105 2.93 -2.07 2.36
CA GLN A 105 1.73 -2.25 3.15
C GLN A 105 0.90 -3.39 2.58
N SER A 106 0.57 -4.35 3.43
CA SER A 106 -0.25 -5.50 3.06
C SER A 106 -1.71 -5.25 3.43
N VAL A 107 -2.60 -5.62 2.53
CA VAL A 107 -4.05 -5.56 2.72
C VAL A 107 -4.58 -6.97 2.49
N ASN A 108 -5.26 -7.51 3.49
CA ASN A 108 -5.95 -8.78 3.40
C ASN A 108 -7.39 -8.54 2.96
N ILE A 109 -7.82 -9.32 1.98
CA ILE A 109 -9.13 -9.24 1.33
C ILE A 109 -9.73 -10.65 1.30
#